data_AF-A0A529XWN4-F1
#
_entry.id   AF-A0A529XWN4-F1
#
_cell.length_a   1.000
_cell.length_b   1.000
_cell.length_c   1.000
_cell.angle_alpha   90.00
_cell.angle_beta   90.00
_cell.angle_gamma   90.00
#
_symmetry.space_group_name_H-M   'P 1'
#
loop_
_entity.id
_entity.type
_entity.pdbx_description
1 polymer ?
#
loop_
_entity_poly.entity_id
_entity_poly.type
_entity_poly.pdbx_seq_one_letter_code
_entity_poly.pdbx_strand_id
1 'polypeptide(L)'
;VTPGNALPYGWIGVIAAFQFGIWYYLGIEGTTQAAEEVRSPARSLPYGTMAGMITLLIAAAMTWYVCASLMPWEYLGITYYPLWDAGKLTGSPLLENLLFIATLLAALASANGCINDAARAWFSLGRDRYLPSWFSAVHPKYRTPYRSILF
;
A
#
# COMPACT_ATOMS: atom_id res chain seq x y z
N VAL A 1 7.05 -2.47 -28.57
CA VAL A 1 7.24 -3.90 -28.28
C VAL A 1 7.56 -4.61 -29.59
N THR A 2 8.74 -5.18 -29.77
CA THR A 2 8.97 -6.11 -30.88
C THR A 2 8.18 -7.40 -30.62
N PRO A 3 7.44 -7.96 -31.59
CA PRO A 3 6.52 -9.08 -31.37
C PRO A 3 7.16 -10.39 -30.87
N GLY A 4 8.49 -10.48 -30.81
CA GLY A 4 9.23 -11.72 -30.55
C GLY A 4 9.63 -11.98 -29.09
N ASN A 5 9.38 -11.06 -28.14
CA ASN A 5 9.83 -11.27 -26.75
C ASN A 5 8.87 -10.69 -25.70
N ALA A 6 7.66 -11.25 -25.61
CA ALA A 6 6.67 -10.89 -24.58
C ALA A 6 7.16 -11.16 -23.15
N LEU A 7 8.19 -12.00 -22.98
CA LEU A 7 8.82 -12.33 -21.71
C LEU A 7 10.34 -12.17 -21.82
N PRO A 8 10.89 -10.95 -21.65
CA PRO A 8 12.32 -10.69 -21.83
C PRO A 8 13.23 -11.55 -20.94
N TYR A 9 12.73 -11.96 -19.78
CA TYR A 9 13.41 -12.83 -18.82
C TYR A 9 12.78 -14.23 -18.69
N GLY A 10 11.90 -14.61 -19.63
CA GLY A 10 11.16 -15.87 -19.59
C GLY A 10 10.30 -16.05 -18.33
N TRP A 11 9.94 -17.29 -18.04
CA TRP A 11 9.17 -17.66 -16.84
C TRP A 11 9.91 -17.41 -15.52
N ILE A 12 11.24 -17.45 -15.54
CA ILE A 12 12.08 -17.13 -14.38
C ILE A 12 11.86 -15.68 -13.94
N GLY A 13 11.75 -14.74 -14.88
CA GLY A 13 11.42 -13.34 -14.57
C GLY A 13 10.05 -13.19 -13.91
N VAL A 14 9.06 -13.96 -14.34
CA VAL A 14 7.70 -13.94 -13.75
C VAL A 14 7.74 -14.40 -12.30
N ILE A 15 8.46 -15.49 -12.02
CA ILE A 15 8.61 -16.01 -10.65
C ILE A 15 9.40 -15.03 -9.78
N ALA A 16 10.46 -14.43 -10.31
CA ALA A 16 11.24 -13.42 -9.59
C ALA A 16 10.41 -12.16 -9.28
N ALA A 17 9.52 -11.76 -10.18
CA ALA A 17 8.64 -10.60 -10.00
C ALA A 17 7.48 -10.85 -9.01
N PHE A 18 7.11 -12.12 -8.79
CA PHE A 18 5.94 -12.51 -8.00
C PHE A 18 5.94 -11.93 -6.58
N GLN A 19 7.11 -11.91 -5.92
CA GLN A 19 7.25 -11.36 -4.56
C GLN A 19 6.86 -9.88 -4.48
N PHE A 20 7.19 -9.08 -5.51
CA PHE A 20 6.80 -7.67 -5.56
C PHE A 20 5.29 -7.50 -5.73
N GLY A 21 4.65 -8.43 -6.44
CA GLY A 21 3.19 -8.48 -6.57
C GLY A 21 2.50 -8.71 -5.23
N ILE A 22 3.03 -9.62 -4.39
CA ILE A 22 2.49 -9.86 -3.04
C ILE A 22 2.58 -8.61 -2.17
N TRP A 23 3.70 -7.88 -2.26
CA TRP A 23 3.93 -6.68 -1.46
C TRP A 23 2.88 -5.60 -1.69
N TYR A 24 2.25 -5.55 -2.87
CA TYR A 24 1.18 -4.61 -3.19
C TYR A 24 -0.10 -4.81 -2.36
N TYR A 25 -0.32 -6.00 -1.82
CA TYR A 25 -1.51 -6.36 -1.03
C TYR A 25 -1.22 -6.44 0.48
N LEU A 26 0.00 -6.14 0.89
CA LEU A 26 0.40 -6.07 2.29
C LEU A 26 -0.33 -4.90 2.98
N GLY A 27 -0.74 -5.11 4.23
CA GLY A 27 -1.43 -4.11 5.04
C GLY A 27 -2.95 -4.33 5.14
N ILE A 28 -3.53 -5.26 4.37
CA ILE A 28 -4.95 -5.59 4.55
C ILE A 28 -5.24 -6.17 5.94
N GLU A 29 -4.28 -6.88 6.53
CA GLU A 29 -4.38 -7.40 7.88
C GLU A 29 -4.64 -6.29 8.91
N GLY A 30 -4.22 -5.06 8.60
CA GLY A 30 -4.47 -3.86 9.40
C GLY A 30 -5.96 -3.58 9.65
N THR A 31 -6.86 -3.99 8.75
CA THR A 31 -8.31 -3.80 8.93
C THR A 31 -8.81 -4.49 10.20
N THR A 32 -8.21 -5.62 10.58
CA THR A 32 -8.58 -6.36 11.79
C THR A 32 -8.15 -5.65 13.07
N GLN A 33 -7.12 -4.79 13.01
CA GLN A 33 -6.67 -4.00 14.15
C GLN A 33 -7.65 -2.88 14.52
N ALA A 34 -8.59 -2.55 13.63
CA ALA A 34 -9.69 -1.64 13.90
C ALA A 34 -10.93 -2.33 14.50
N ALA A 35 -10.87 -3.63 14.79
CA ALA A 35 -12.02 -4.39 15.30
C ALA A 35 -12.65 -3.77 16.57
N GLU A 36 -11.83 -3.21 17.46
CA GLU A 36 -12.29 -2.59 18.71
C GLU A 36 -13.03 -1.26 18.49
N GLU A 37 -12.87 -0.61 17.34
CA GLU A 37 -13.42 0.71 17.00
C GLU A 37 -14.65 0.63 16.08
N VAL A 38 -14.98 -0.57 15.61
CA VAL A 38 -16.06 -0.82 14.64
C VAL A 38 -17.33 -1.24 15.37
N ARG A 39 -18.47 -0.62 15.03
CA ARG A 39 -19.78 -0.89 15.67
C ARG A 39 -20.24 -2.34 15.54
N SER A 40 -20.00 -2.99 14.40
CA SER A 40 -20.38 -4.39 14.14
C SER A 40 -19.20 -5.15 13.51
N PRO A 41 -18.23 -5.60 14.31
CA PRO A 41 -17.00 -6.20 13.79
C PRO A 41 -17.28 -7.44 12.92
N ALA A 42 -18.21 -8.30 13.35
CA ALA A 42 -18.55 -9.55 12.67
C ALA A 42 -19.04 -9.36 11.23
N ARG A 43 -19.64 -8.20 10.91
CA ARG A 43 -20.13 -7.89 9.57
C ARG A 43 -19.22 -6.89 8.86
N SER A 44 -18.89 -5.79 9.51
CA SER A 44 -18.17 -4.68 8.88
C SER A 44 -16.72 -5.03 8.51
N LEU A 45 -16.03 -5.86 9.31
CA LEU A 45 -14.65 -6.26 8.99
C LEU A 45 -14.55 -7.08 7.69
N PRO A 46 -15.30 -8.20 7.51
CA PRO A 46 -15.19 -8.98 6.27
C PRO A 46 -15.60 -8.18 5.03
N TYR A 47 -16.65 -7.35 5.12
CA TYR A 47 -17.03 -6.48 4.00
C TYR A 47 -15.98 -5.41 3.71
N GLY A 48 -15.42 -4.77 4.75
CA GLY A 48 -14.37 -3.75 4.59
C GLY A 48 -13.12 -4.33 3.95
N THR A 49 -12.66 -5.48 4.43
CA THR A 49 -11.50 -6.19 3.87
C THR A 49 -11.74 -6.58 2.41
N MET A 50 -12.90 -7.17 2.08
CA MET A 50 -13.21 -7.58 0.71
C MET A 50 -13.35 -6.39 -0.24
N ALA A 51 -14.03 -5.32 0.19
CA ALA A 51 -14.14 -4.10 -0.60
C ALA A 51 -12.76 -3.47 -0.84
N GLY A 52 -11.93 -3.37 0.20
CA GLY A 52 -10.55 -2.91 0.08
C GLY A 52 -9.75 -3.74 -0.93
N MET A 53 -9.86 -5.07 -0.86
CA MET A 53 -9.18 -5.96 -1.79
C MET A 53 -9.59 -5.77 -3.24
N ILE A 54 -10.90 -5.67 -3.48
CA ILE A 54 -11.44 -5.47 -4.83
C ILE A 54 -10.98 -4.11 -5.38
N THR A 55 -10.98 -3.06 -4.55
CA THR A 55 -10.49 -1.75 -4.98
C THR A 55 -9.00 -1.77 -5.32
N LEU A 56 -8.18 -2.46 -4.52
CA LEU A 56 -6.75 -2.65 -4.78
C LEU A 56 -6.51 -3.41 -6.08
N LEU A 57 -7.23 -4.51 -6.31
CA LEU A 57 -7.13 -5.31 -7.54
C LEU A 57 -7.43 -4.47 -8.79
N ILE A 58 -8.53 -3.72 -8.76
CA ILE A 58 -8.94 -2.88 -9.89
C ILE A 58 -7.92 -1.75 -10.11
N ALA A 59 -7.51 -1.05 -9.04
CA ALA A 59 -6.53 0.02 -9.13
C ALA A 59 -5.17 -0.48 -9.63
N ALA A 60 -4.66 -1.59 -9.09
CA ALA A 60 -3.41 -2.21 -9.52
C ALA A 60 -3.43 -2.58 -11.00
N ALA A 61 -4.51 -3.25 -11.44
CA ALA A 61 -4.66 -3.66 -12.83
C ALA A 61 -4.73 -2.46 -13.78
N MET A 62 -5.44 -1.39 -13.41
CA MET A 62 -5.49 -0.16 -14.20
C MET A 62 -4.13 0.53 -14.27
N THR A 63 -3.43 0.68 -13.15
CA THR A 63 -2.09 1.28 -13.12
C THR A 63 -1.11 0.48 -13.96
N TRP A 64 -1.10 -0.85 -13.82
CA TRP A 64 -0.26 -1.73 -14.63
C TRP A 64 -0.55 -1.58 -16.12
N TYR A 65 -1.83 -1.62 -16.52
CA TYR A 65 -2.23 -1.49 -17.92
C TYR A 65 -1.84 -0.13 -18.53
N VAL A 66 -2.06 0.97 -17.81
CA VAL A 66 -1.72 2.31 -18.29
C VAL A 66 -0.21 2.49 -18.39
N CYS A 67 0.56 2.10 -17.38
CA CYS A 67 2.01 2.27 -17.38
C CYS A 67 2.68 1.36 -18.43
N ALA A 68 2.25 0.10 -18.55
CA ALA A 68 2.80 -0.84 -19.53
C ALA A 68 2.43 -0.52 -20.99
N SER A 69 1.33 0.20 -21.22
CA SER A 69 0.93 0.62 -22.58
C SER A 69 1.66 1.89 -23.05
N LEU A 70 1.98 2.80 -22.12
CA LEU A 70 2.61 4.08 -22.44
C LEU A 70 4.15 4.05 -22.42
N MET A 71 4.76 3.16 -21.62
CA MET A 71 6.21 3.14 -21.42
C MET A 71 6.85 1.78 -21.74
N PRO A 72 8.08 1.78 -22.28
CA PRO A 72 8.86 0.55 -22.42
C PRO A 72 9.21 -0.04 -21.04
N TRP A 73 9.24 -1.38 -20.96
CA TRP A 73 9.43 -2.10 -19.70
C TRP A 73 10.80 -1.83 -19.06
N GLU A 74 11.81 -1.53 -19.88
CA GLU A 74 13.16 -1.14 -19.45
C GLU A 74 13.13 0.13 -18.60
N TYR A 75 12.25 1.08 -18.94
CA TYR A 75 12.08 2.31 -18.19
C TYR A 75 11.23 2.12 -16.93
N LEU A 76 10.21 1.26 -17.02
CA LEU A 76 9.35 0.91 -15.87
C LEU A 76 10.13 0.25 -14.73
N GLY A 77 11.22 -0.48 -15.03
CA GLY A 77 12.10 -1.07 -14.01
C GLY A 77 12.97 -0.06 -13.25
N ILE A 78 13.02 1.21 -13.69
CA ILE A 78 13.92 2.23 -13.15
C ILE A 78 13.13 3.40 -12.52
N THR A 79 11.91 3.67 -12.98
CA THR A 79 11.08 4.75 -12.46
C THR A 79 10.62 4.49 -11.03
N TYR A 80 10.68 5.54 -10.20
CA TYR A 80 10.12 5.54 -8.85
C TYR A 80 8.63 5.91 -8.82
N TYR A 81 8.15 6.61 -9.86
CA TYR A 81 6.81 7.20 -9.91
C TYR A 81 6.14 6.92 -11.26
N PRO A 82 5.87 5.63 -11.58
CA PRO A 82 5.46 5.20 -12.92
C PRO A 82 4.18 5.90 -13.41
N LEU A 83 3.26 6.24 -12.52
CA LEU A 83 2.00 6.89 -12.89
C LEU A 83 2.18 8.38 -13.22
N TRP A 84 3.07 9.08 -12.52
CA TRP A 84 3.40 10.47 -12.84
C TRP A 84 4.20 10.56 -14.13
N ASP A 85 5.18 9.66 -14.33
CA ASP A 85 5.96 9.61 -15.57
C ASP A 85 5.10 9.23 -16.78
N ALA A 86 4.12 8.33 -16.61
CA ALA A 86 3.09 8.06 -17.62
C ALA A 86 2.30 9.34 -17.95
N GLY A 87 1.96 10.15 -16.95
CA GLY A 87 1.27 11.42 -17.10
C GLY A 87 2.01 12.41 -18.00
N LYS A 88 3.34 12.53 -17.86
CA LYS A 88 4.18 13.41 -18.70
C LYS A 88 4.09 13.07 -20.19
N LEU A 89 3.99 11.78 -20.51
CA LEU A 89 3.91 11.31 -21.90
C LEU A 89 2.58 11.66 -22.59
N THR A 90 1.54 12.01 -21.82
CA THR A 90 0.24 12.41 -22.39
C THR A 90 0.24 13.83 -22.95
N GLY A 91 1.24 14.66 -22.62
CA GLY A 91 1.31 16.07 -23.05
C GLY A 91 0.27 17.00 -22.39
N SER A 92 -0.53 16.50 -21.44
CA SER A 92 -1.52 17.31 -20.71
C SER A 92 -0.98 17.72 -19.34
N PRO A 93 -0.63 19.01 -19.13
CA PRO A 93 -0.09 19.48 -17.85
C PRO A 93 -1.08 19.35 -16.70
N LEU A 94 -2.39 19.37 -16.99
CA LEU A 94 -3.43 19.13 -15.99
C LEU A 94 -3.39 17.69 -15.48
N LEU A 95 -3.28 16.72 -16.40
CA LEU A 95 -3.24 15.30 -16.03
C LEU A 95 -1.95 14.97 -15.28
N GLU A 96 -0.81 15.50 -15.73
CA GLU A 96 0.48 15.36 -15.04
C GLU A 96 0.40 15.82 -13.58
N ASN A 97 -0.09 17.04 -13.35
CA ASN A 97 -0.18 17.62 -12.01
C ASN A 97 -1.16 16.85 -11.11
N LEU A 98 -2.29 16.39 -11.66
CA LEU A 98 -3.24 15.58 -10.91
C LEU A 98 -2.64 14.24 -10.49
N LEU A 99 -1.95 13.54 -11.40
CA LEU A 99 -1.32 12.26 -11.09
C LEU A 99 -0.16 12.42 -10.09
N PHE A 100 0.58 13.53 -10.16
CA PHE A 100 1.60 13.86 -9.16
C PHE A 100 1.00 14.03 -7.76
N ILE A 101 -0.04 14.86 -7.63
CA ILE A 101 -0.72 15.10 -6.35
C ILE A 101 -1.35 13.80 -5.83
N ALA A 102 -2.01 13.03 -6.70
CA ALA A 102 -2.60 11.74 -6.32
C ALA A 102 -1.54 10.75 -5.82
N THR A 103 -0.39 10.67 -6.48
CA THR A 103 0.73 9.81 -6.07
C THR A 103 1.26 10.23 -4.70
N LEU A 104 1.44 11.53 -4.46
CA LEU A 104 1.88 12.04 -3.15
C LEU A 104 0.88 11.75 -2.03
N LEU A 105 -0.41 12.01 -2.26
CA LEU A 105 -1.44 11.76 -1.27
C LEU A 105 -1.59 10.26 -0.97
N ALA A 106 -1.47 9.40 -1.98
CA ALA A 106 -1.48 7.95 -1.81
C ALA A 106 -0.28 7.48 -0.96
N ALA A 107 0.92 8.00 -1.23
CA ALA A 107 2.11 7.68 -0.45
C ALA A 107 1.99 8.13 1.02
N LEU A 108 1.47 9.34 1.26
CA LEU A 108 1.23 9.84 2.61
C LEU A 108 0.16 9.04 3.36
N ALA A 109 -0.95 8.70 2.69
CA ALA A 109 -2.01 7.88 3.26
C ALA A 109 -1.50 6.48 3.62
N SER A 110 -0.68 5.88 2.74
CA SER A 110 -0.04 4.58 2.97
C SER A 110 0.93 4.62 4.15
N ALA A 111 1.84 5.61 4.19
CA ALA A 111 2.79 5.76 5.29
C ALA A 111 2.07 5.94 6.65
N ASN A 112 1.01 6.76 6.68
CA ASN A 112 0.19 6.94 7.87
C ASN A 112 -0.51 5.63 8.31
N GLY A 113 -1.02 4.85 7.35
CA GLY A 113 -1.58 3.53 7.60
C GLY A 113 -0.57 2.59 8.24
N CYS A 114 0.64 2.47 7.66
CA CYS A 114 1.70 1.61 8.19
C CYS A 114 2.14 2.02 9.60
N ILE A 115 2.25 3.32 9.89
CA ILE A 115 2.59 3.82 11.24
C ILE A 115 1.51 3.42 12.24
N ASN A 116 0.23 3.58 11.89
CA ASN A 116 -0.87 3.19 12.77
C ASN A 116 -0.89 1.67 13.02
N ASP A 117 -0.70 0.88 11.97
CA ASP A 117 -0.74 -0.57 12.06
C ASP A 117 0.43 -1.12 12.88
N ALA A 118 1.64 -0.60 12.67
CA ALA A 118 2.80 -0.95 13.48
C ALA A 118 2.58 -0.57 14.95
N ALA A 119 2.16 0.67 15.23
CA ALA A 119 1.97 1.14 16.59
C ALA A 119 0.95 0.30 17.39
N ARG A 120 -0.14 -0.15 16.75
CA ARG A 120 -1.15 -1.03 17.38
C ARG A 120 -0.61 -2.43 17.66
N ALA A 121 0.18 -2.99 16.76
CA ALA A 121 0.82 -4.30 16.95
C ALA A 121 1.83 -4.28 18.12
N TRP A 122 2.70 -3.26 18.18
CA TRP A 122 3.65 -3.11 19.29
C TRP A 122 2.93 -2.86 20.63
N PHE A 123 1.87 -2.06 20.62
CA PHE A 123 1.05 -1.79 21.79
C PHE A 123 0.37 -3.05 22.34
N SER A 124 -0.23 -3.89 21.48
CA SER A 124 -0.89 -5.12 21.91
C SER A 124 0.10 -6.13 22.50
N LEU A 125 1.29 -6.28 21.89
CA LEU A 125 2.36 -7.12 22.41
C LEU A 125 2.90 -6.63 23.77
N GLY A 126 3.02 -5.31 23.96
CA GLY A 126 3.38 -4.71 25.25
C GLY A 126 2.31 -4.92 26.32
N ARG A 127 1.03 -4.80 25.95
CA ARG A 127 -0.12 -5.05 26.83
C ARG A 127 -0.15 -6.50 27.30
N ASP A 128 0.12 -7.43 26.40
CA ASP A 128 0.07 -8.87 26.65
C ASP A 128 1.40 -9.40 27.26
N ARG A 129 2.35 -8.50 27.58
CA ARG A 129 3.65 -8.76 28.22
C ARG A 129 4.62 -9.64 27.42
N TYR A 130 4.43 -9.74 26.10
CA TYR A 130 5.44 -10.30 25.20
C TYR A 130 6.60 -9.32 24.96
N LEU A 131 6.35 -8.03 25.18
CA LEU A 131 7.33 -6.94 25.10
C LEU A 131 7.37 -6.13 26.39
N PRO A 132 8.40 -5.28 26.61
CA PRO A 132 8.45 -4.39 27.75
C PRO A 132 7.17 -3.55 27.87
N SER A 133 6.65 -3.41 29.09
CA SER A 133 5.46 -2.59 29.40
C SER A 133 5.59 -1.12 29.02
N TRP A 134 6.78 -0.68 28.61
CA TRP A 134 7.01 0.61 28.00
C TRP A 134 6.15 0.82 26.73
N PHE A 135 5.95 -0.22 25.91
CA PHE A 135 5.14 -0.14 24.68
C PHE A 135 3.62 -0.09 24.94
N SER A 136 3.16 -0.48 26.13
CA SER A 136 1.72 -0.42 26.45
C SER A 136 1.26 0.94 26.99
N ALA A 137 2.09 1.99 26.90
CA ALA A 137 1.74 3.31 27.44
C ALA A 137 0.84 4.08 26.47
N VAL A 138 -0.29 4.58 27.00
CA VAL A 138 -1.24 5.42 26.28
C VAL A 138 -1.09 6.88 26.71
N HIS A 139 -1.16 7.81 25.75
CA HIS A 139 -1.07 9.23 26.03
C HIS A 139 -2.29 9.73 26.83
N PRO A 140 -2.13 10.45 27.95
CA PRO A 140 -3.25 10.81 28.85
C PRO A 140 -4.30 11.72 28.21
N LYS A 141 -3.89 12.66 27.35
CA LYS A 141 -4.80 13.58 26.63
C LYS A 141 -5.38 12.98 25.34
N TYR A 142 -4.52 12.52 24.42
CA TYR A 142 -4.91 12.07 23.08
C TYR A 142 -5.33 10.60 22.98
N ARG A 143 -5.12 9.80 24.03
CA ARG A 143 -5.47 8.38 24.08
C ARG A 143 -4.84 7.52 22.97
N THR A 144 -3.64 7.89 22.53
CA THR A 144 -2.86 7.18 21.49
C THR A 144 -1.65 6.47 22.09
N PRO A 145 -1.18 5.36 21.49
CA PRO A 145 0.02 4.63 21.94
C PRO A 145 1.32 5.36 21.54
N TYR A 146 1.58 6.52 22.13
CA TYR A 146 2.63 7.45 21.69
C TYR A 146 4.05 6.86 21.71
N ARG A 147 4.35 5.92 22.62
CA ARG A 147 5.67 5.27 22.68
C ARG A 147 5.87 4.26 21.55
N SER A 148 4.82 3.52 21.20
CA SER A 148 4.82 2.61 20.06
C SER A 148 4.82 3.33 18.71
N ILE A 149 4.33 4.57 18.66
CA ILE A 149 4.41 5.43 17.46
C ILE A 149 5.83 5.98 17.28
N LEU A 150 6.56 6.22 18.37
CA LEU A 150 7.88 6.84 18.35
C LEU A 150 9.02 5.85 18.08
N PHE A 151 8.80 4.57 18.37
CA PHE A 151 9.73 3.48 18.09
C PHE A 151 9.59 2.99 16.64
#